data_AF-A0A699VDX3-F1
#
_entry.id   AF-A0A699VDX3-F1
#
_cell.length_a   1.000
_cell.length_b   1.000
_cell.length_c   1.000
_cell.angle_alpha   90.00
_cell.angle_beta   90.00
_cell.angle_gamma   90.00
#
_symmetry.space_group_name_H-M   'P 1'
#
loop_
_entity.id
_entity.type
_entity.pdbx_description
1 polymer ?
#
loop_
_entity_poly.entity_id
_entity_poly.type
_entity_poly.pdbx_seq_one_letter_code
_entity_poly.pdbx_strand_id
1 'polypeptide(L)' 'MCYNCKGEGHIAKQCTKPKRKRDAEWFKDKLLLVQAQANGQVLQEEELDFLADPGMAESSTNQSVTAQIIWQ' A
#
# COMPACT_ATOMS: atom_id res chain seq x y z
N MET A 1 -13.04 -7.24 3.31
CA MET A 1 -12.18 -6.48 4.24
C MET A 1 -11.91 -5.14 3.61
N CYS A 2 -12.19 -4.04 4.29
CA CYS A 2 -11.99 -2.70 3.74
C CYS A 2 -10.65 -2.14 4.22
N TYR A 3 -9.71 -1.88 3.30
CA TYR A 3 -8.39 -1.32 3.70
C TYR A 3 -8.47 0.14 4.17
N ASN A 4 -9.58 0.81 3.91
CA ASN A 4 -9.82 2.19 4.37
C ASN A 4 -10.15 2.26 5.87
N CYS A 5 -11.11 1.45 6.34
CA CYS A 5 -11.60 1.55 7.72
C CYS A 5 -11.33 0.30 8.57
N LYS A 6 -10.66 -0.72 8.00
CA LYS A 6 -10.48 -2.05 8.61
C LYS A 6 -11.79 -2.78 8.96
N GLY A 7 -12.89 -2.40 8.30
CA GLY A 7 -14.20 -3.01 8.49
C GLY A 7 -14.46 -4.23 7.59
N GLU A 8 -15.40 -5.07 8.02
CA GLU A 8 -15.88 -6.22 7.24
C GLU A 8 -17.13 -5.86 6.41
N GLY A 9 -17.54 -6.77 5.53
CA GLY A 9 -18.79 -6.65 4.75
C GLY A 9 -18.78 -5.67 3.57
N HIS A 10 -17.69 -4.92 3.35
CA HIS A 10 -17.54 -4.01 2.21
C HIS A 10 -16.08 -3.88 1.76
N ILE A 11 -15.90 -3.32 0.57
CA ILE A 11 -14.60 -2.96 -0.04
C ILE A 11 -14.35 -1.44 0.11
N ALA A 12 -13.10 -0.98 -0.01
CA ALA A 12 -12.73 0.42 0.19
C ALA A 12 -13.50 1.39 -0.72
N LYS A 13 -13.78 0.99 -1.97
CA LYS A 13 -14.60 1.75 -2.93
C LYS A 13 -16.03 2.04 -2.43
N GLN A 14 -16.57 1.20 -1.55
CA GLN A 14 -17.91 1.34 -0.96
C GLN A 14 -17.86 1.98 0.44
N CYS A 15 -16.67 2.28 0.97
CA CYS A 15 -16.51 2.80 2.31
C CYS A 15 -16.93 4.28 2.38
N THR A 16 -17.84 4.60 3.30
CA THR A 16 -18.29 5.97 3.55
C THR A 16 -17.45 6.71 4.59
N LYS A 17 -16.51 6.01 5.25
CA LYS A 17 -15.59 6.63 6.20
C LYS A 17 -14.53 7.46 5.45
N PRO A 18 -14.00 8.54 6.05
CA PRO A 18 -12.89 9.28 5.49
C PRO A 18 -11.71 8.37 5.13
N LYS A 19 -10.85 8.83 4.20
CA LYS A 19 -9.65 8.09 3.81
C LYS A 19 -8.75 7.81 5.02
N ARG A 20 -8.26 6.58 5.14
CA ARG A 20 -7.31 6.18 6.18
C ARG A 20 -6.09 7.10 6.14
N LYS A 21 -5.61 7.48 7.33
CA LYS A 21 -4.33 8.17 7.45
C LYS A 21 -3.20 7.24 6.97
N ARG A 22 -2.22 7.80 6.27
CA ARG A 22 -0.99 7.08 5.88
C ARG A 22 0.01 7.09 7.03
N ASP A 23 -0.32 6.36 8.08
CA ASP A 23 0.55 6.12 9.22
C ASP A 23 1.39 4.85 9.04
N ALA A 24 2.24 4.53 10.02
CA ALA A 24 3.12 3.37 9.97
C ALA A 24 2.36 2.04 9.76
N GLU A 25 1.14 1.93 10.28
CA GLU A 25 0.32 0.72 10.11
C GLU A 25 -0.17 0.59 8.67
N TRP A 26 -0.61 1.69 8.05
CA TRP A 26 -0.95 1.71 6.63
C TRP A 26 0.21 1.25 5.75
N PHE A 27 1.43 1.74 6.00
CA PHE A 27 2.62 1.34 5.24
C PHE A 27 2.98 -0.13 5.49
N LYS A 28 2.86 -0.61 6.74
CA LYS A 28 3.10 -2.01 7.08
C LYS A 28 2.13 -2.93 6.35
N ASP A 29 0.85 -2.60 6.29
CA ASP A 29 -0.14 -3.38 5.54
C ASP A 29 0.21 -3.43 4.06
N LYS A 30 0.62 -2.30 3.46
CA LYS A 30 1.00 -2.23 2.04
C LYS A 30 2.23 -3.10 1.77
N LEU A 31 3.25 -3.02 2.63
CA LEU A 31 4.47 -3.81 2.51
C LEU A 31 4.20 -5.32 2.59
N LEU A 32 3.34 -5.75 3.50
CA LEU A 32 2.95 -7.16 3.63
C LEU A 32 2.30 -7.69 2.35
N LEU A 33 1.45 -6.90 1.70
CA LEU A 33 0.81 -7.27 0.44
C LEU A 33 1.80 -7.30 -0.73
N VAL A 34 2.72 -6.34 -0.82
CA VAL A 34 3.80 -6.37 -1.82
C VAL A 34 4.66 -7.63 -1.65
N GLN A 35 5.00 -7.99 -0.41
CA GLN A 35 5.76 -9.20 -0.13
C GLN A 35 4.99 -10.46 -0.51
N ALA A 36 3.70 -10.52 -0.18
CA ALA A 36 2.84 -11.64 -0.57
C ALA A 36 2.79 -11.80 -2.10
N GLN A 37 2.62 -10.70 -2.83
CA GLN A 37 2.65 -10.70 -4.29
C GLN A 37 4.00 -11.16 -4.84
N ALA A 38 5.11 -10.68 -4.28
CA ALA A 38 6.46 -11.09 -4.65
C ALA A 38 6.71 -12.59 -4.37
N ASN A 39 6.06 -13.14 -3.35
CA ASN A 39 6.08 -14.56 -3.02
C ASN A 39 5.13 -15.41 -3.88
N GLY A 40 4.50 -14.81 -4.90
CA GLY A 40 3.59 -15.50 -5.81
C GLY A 40 2.20 -15.75 -5.26
N GLN A 41 1.83 -15.12 -4.14
CA GLN A 41 0.45 -15.19 -3.64
C GLN A 41 -0.48 -14.40 -4.56
N VAL A 42 -1.63 -14.99 -4.87
CA VAL A 42 -2.68 -14.32 -5.63
C VAL A 42 -3.42 -13.38 -4.68
N LEU A 43 -3.37 -12.09 -4.99
CA LEU A 43 -4.09 -11.05 -4.26
C LEU A 43 -5.52 -10.88 -4.79
N GLN A 44 -6.44 -10.53 -3.91
CA GLN A 44 -7.82 -10.20 -4.23
C GLN A 44 -7.92 -8.77 -4.81
N GLU A 45 -9.04 -8.46 -5.47
CA GLU A 45 -9.27 -7.16 -6.11
C GLU A 45 -9.04 -5.97 -5.16
N GLU A 46 -9.58 -6.04 -3.95
CA GLU A 46 -9.45 -4.99 -2.93
C GLU A 46 -8.00 -4.82 -2.44
N GLU A 47 -7.21 -5.89 -2.43
CA GLU A 47 -5.78 -5.85 -2.09
C GLU A 47 -4.97 -5.22 -3.22
N LEU A 48 -5.28 -5.57 -4.48
CA LEU A 48 -4.67 -4.98 -5.66
C LEU A 48 -4.99 -3.47 -5.78
N ASP A 49 -6.24 -3.08 -5.53
CA ASP A 49 -6.65 -1.68 -5.51
C ASP A 49 -5.90 -0.88 -4.43
N PHE A 50 -5.73 -1.47 -3.24
CA PHE A 50 -4.97 -0.85 -2.16
C PHE A 50 -3.48 -0.68 -2.50
N LEU A 51 -2.89 -1.65 -3.21
CA LEU A 51 -1.53 -1.53 -3.74
C LEU A 51 -1.42 -0.46 -4.83
N ALA A 52 -2.42 -0.38 -5.70
CA ALA A 52 -2.47 0.52 -6.86
C ALA A 52 -2.62 1.99 -6.49
N ASP A 53 -3.08 2.36 -5.28
CA ASP A 53 -3.06 3.75 -4.81
C ASP A 53 -1.61 4.25 -4.74
N PRO A 54 -1.16 5.10 -5.69
CA PRO A 54 0.24 5.51 -5.78
C PRO A 54 0.58 6.56 -4.73
N GLY A 55 -0.44 7.17 -4.12
CA GLY A 55 -0.29 8.08 -3.02
C GLY A 55 0.81 9.12 -3.13
N MET A 56 0.80 9.97 -4.16
CA MET A 56 1.72 11.10 -4.22
C MET A 56 1.35 12.19 -3.19
N ALA A 57 2.26 12.91 -2.53
CA ALA A 57 3.69 13.11 -2.79
C ALA A 57 4.60 12.77 -1.59
N GLU A 58 5.85 12.46 -1.94
CA GLU A 58 7.03 12.33 -1.11
C GLU A 58 7.15 13.46 -0.07
N SER A 59 7.40 13.11 1.20
CA SER A 59 8.01 14.02 2.16
C SER A 59 9.40 13.50 2.48
N SER A 60 10.36 14.08 1.77
CA SER A 60 11.79 14.16 2.11
C SER A 60 12.07 14.10 3.62
N THR A 61 12.88 13.11 4.03
CA THR A 61 13.98 13.31 4.98
C THR A 61 15.13 12.31 4.68
N ASN A 62 15.98 12.69 3.74
CA ASN A 62 17.41 12.36 3.55
C ASN A 62 17.97 10.98 3.99
N GLN A 63 18.43 10.17 3.03
CA GLN A 63 19.87 10.08 2.67
C GLN A 63 20.10 9.19 1.44
N SER A 64 20.89 9.72 0.50
CA SER A 64 21.41 9.05 -0.70
C SER A 64 22.01 7.67 -0.43
N VAL A 65 21.81 6.76 -1.38
CA VAL A 65 22.78 5.87 -2.06
C VAL A 65 22.05 4.57 -2.40
N THR A 66 21.50 4.41 -3.62
CA THR A 66 21.29 3.10 -4.31
C THR A 66 20.63 3.22 -5.70
N ALA A 67 20.96 4.26 -6.49
CA ALA A 67 20.53 4.34 -7.90
C ALA A 67 21.69 4.48 -8.89
N GLN A 68 22.87 3.93 -8.54
CA GLN A 68 24.06 3.91 -9.42
C GLN A 68 24.68 2.51 -9.59
N ILE A 69 24.09 1.44 -9.03
CA ILE A 69 24.63 0.07 -9.13
C ILE A 69 23.77 -0.83 -10.05
N ILE A 70 22.60 -0.36 -10.46
CA ILE A 70 21.77 -1.03 -11.47
C ILE A 70 21.83 -0.10 -12.68
N TRP A 71 22.38 -0.58 -13.80
CA TRP A 71 22.76 0.15 -15.04
C TRP A 71 24.25 0.52 -15.23
N GLN A 72 25.19 -0.26 -14.69
CA GLN A 72 26.56 -0.38 -15.23
C GLN A 72 26.90 -1.86 -15.45
#